data_AF-A0A2W2N287-F1
#
_entry.id   AF-A0A2W2N287-F1
#
_cell.length_a   1.000
_cell.length_b   1.000
_cell.length_c   1.000
_cell.angle_alpha   90.00
_cell.angle_beta   90.00
_cell.angle_gamma   90.00
#
_symmetry.space_group_name_H-M   'P 1'
#
loop_
_entity.id
_entity.type
_entity.pdbx_description
1 polymer ?
#
loop_
_entity_poly.entity_id
_entity_poly.type
_entity_poly.pdbx_seq_one_letter_code
_entity_poly.pdbx_strand_id
1 'polypeptide(L)' 'MAGTKMLKLPEVLEEIEMSRAAFYRMRARGKAPKLIKLPNGQIRCRRSDLDAWWASMEETAA' A
#
# COMPACT_ATOMS: atom_id res chain seq x y z
N MET A 1 -14.77 -15.85 7.48
CA MET A 1 -14.73 -14.40 7.80
C MET A 1 -13.28 -13.96 7.81
N ALA A 2 -12.79 -13.38 6.72
CA ALA A 2 -11.40 -12.95 6.65
C ALA A 2 -11.25 -11.68 7.47
N GLY A 3 -10.65 -11.78 8.66
CA GLY A 3 -10.32 -10.62 9.47
C GLY A 3 -9.52 -9.63 8.65
N THR A 4 -9.83 -8.34 8.77
CA THR A 4 -9.16 -7.24 8.05
C THR A 4 -7.65 -7.31 8.26
N LYS A 5 -6.94 -8.01 7.37
CA LYS A 5 -5.49 -8.19 7.48
C LYS A 5 -4.86 -6.83 7.24
N MET A 6 -4.23 -6.29 8.28
CA MET A 6 -3.49 -5.03 8.22
C MET A 6 -2.02 -5.34 8.01
N LEU A 7 -1.53 -5.05 6.82
CA LEU A 7 -0.13 -5.21 6.45
C LEU A 7 0.69 -4.06 7.02
N LYS A 8 1.89 -4.37 7.51
CA LYS A 8 2.92 -3.38 7.84
C LYS A 8 3.50 -2.83 6.55
N LEU A 9 4.07 -1.63 6.61
CA LEU A 9 4.76 -1.04 5.46
C LEU A 9 5.81 -1.99 4.84
N PRO A 10 6.68 -2.70 5.60
CA PRO A 10 7.61 -3.65 5.00
C PRO A 10 6.95 -4.78 4.23
N GLU A 11 5.84 -5.34 4.73
CA GLU A 11 5.10 -6.41 4.05
C GLU A 11 4.50 -5.91 2.73
N VAL A 12 3.99 -4.67 2.71
CA VAL A 12 3.51 -4.05 1.48
C VAL A 12 4.64 -3.88 0.47
N LEU A 13 5.81 -3.39 0.92
CA LEU A 13 6.97 -3.15 0.07
C LEU A 13 7.54 -4.45 -0.53
N GLU A 14 7.54 -5.52 0.26
CA GLU A 14 7.94 -6.86 -0.18
C GLU A 14 6.99 -7.40 -1.25
N GLU A 15 5.68 -7.22 -1.05
CA GLU A 15 4.69 -7.69 -2.01
C GLU A 15 4.70 -6.95 -3.35
N ILE A 16 4.90 -5.64 -3.35
CA ILE A 16 5.00 -4.84 -4.58
C ILE A 16 6.42 -4.85 -5.18
N GLU A 17 7.35 -5.61 -4.59
CA GLU A 17 8.77 -5.68 -4.93
C GLU A 17 9.42 -4.31 -5.14
N MET A 18 9.12 -3.35 -4.26
CA MET A 18 9.52 -1.96 -4.42
C MET A 18 10.34 -1.45 -3.25
N SER A 19 11.40 -0.71 -3.55
CA SER A 19 12.16 -0.01 -2.51
C SER A 19 11.29 1.04 -1.81
N ARG A 20 11.54 1.23 -0.50
CA ARG A 20 10.85 2.24 0.32
C ARG A 20 10.93 3.65 -0.29
N ALA A 21 12.07 3.99 -0.91
CA ALA A 21 12.26 5.28 -1.56
C ALA A 21 11.35 5.46 -2.79
N ALA A 22 11.25 4.43 -3.64
CA ALA A 22 10.33 4.45 -4.78
C ALA A 22 8.87 4.53 -4.34
N PHE A 23 8.50 3.80 -3.29
CA PHE A 23 7.17 3.89 -2.70
C PHE A 23 6.83 5.30 -2.20
N TYR A 24 7.75 5.98 -1.50
CA TYR A 24 7.50 7.36 -1.07
C TYR A 24 7.43 8.35 -2.24
N ARG A 25 8.20 8.16 -3.31
CA ARG A 25 8.05 8.97 -4.53
C ARG A 25 6.67 8.78 -5.16
N MET A 26 6.19 7.55 -5.22
CA MET A 26 4.86 7.21 -5.72
C MET A 26 3.76 7.82 -4.83
N ARG A 27 3.95 7.76 -3.51
CA ARG A 27 3.07 8.39 -2.52
C ARG A 27 3.03 9.91 -2.67
N ALA A 28 4.16 10.56 -2.90
CA ALA A 28 4.21 12.00 -3.15
C ALA A 28 3.43 12.41 -4.41
N ARG A 29 3.33 11.50 -5.39
CA ARG A 29 2.52 11.66 -6.60
C ARG A 29 1.04 11.28 -6.42
N GLY A 30 0.61 10.90 -5.21
CA GLY A 30 -0.76 10.45 -4.95
C GLY A 30 -1.10 9.06 -5.53
N LYS A 31 -0.09 8.30 -5.98
CA LYS A 31 -0.25 6.99 -6.63
C LYS A 31 -0.03 5.80 -5.69
N ALA A 32 -0.01 6.02 -4.37
CA ALA A 32 0.23 4.94 -3.40
C ALA A 32 -1.08 4.42 -2.80
N PRO A 33 -1.12 3.15 -2.35
CA PRO A 33 -2.26 2.59 -1.64
C PRO A 33 -2.55 3.38 -0.36
N LYS A 34 -3.79 3.28 0.15
CA LYS A 34 -4.18 3.97 1.38
C LYS A 34 -3.38 3.46 2.57
N LEU A 35 -2.81 4.40 3.31
CA LEU A 35 -2.00 4.15 4.50
C LEU A 35 -2.71 4.72 5.72
N ILE A 36 -2.84 3.90 6.74
CA ILE A 36 -3.40 4.24 8.04
C ILE A 36 -2.23 4.49 8.98
N LYS A 37 -2.10 5.74 9.43
CA LYS A 37 -1.15 6.11 10.48
C LYS A 37 -1.78 5.79 11.84
N LEU A 38 -1.13 4.95 12.61
CA LEU A 38 -1.54 4.60 13.96
C LEU A 38 -1.03 5.66 14.97
N PRO A 39 -1.68 5.78 16.15
CA PRO A 39 -1.24 6.71 17.20
C PRO A 39 0.19 6.48 17.68
N ASN A 40 0.68 5.24 17.57
CA ASN A 40 2.05 4.84 17.91
C ASN A 40 3.10 5.20 16.83
N GLY A 41 2.72 5.96 15.80
CA GLY A 41 3.60 6.36 14.70
C GLY A 41 3.85 5.28 13.64
N GLN A 42 3.34 4.05 13.83
CA GLN A 42 3.44 3.01 12.82
C GLN A 42 2.45 3.24 11.68
N ILE A 43 2.78 2.71 10.51
CA ILE A 43 1.92 2.75 9.33
C ILE A 43 1.40 1.33 9.05
N ARG A 44 0.12 1.24 8.73
CA ARG A 44 -0.54 0.02 8.27
C ARG A 44 -1.26 0.28 6.95
N CYS A 45 -1.30 -0.73 6.09
CA CYS A 45 -2.13 -0.75 4.90
C CYS A 45 -3.16 -1.88 5.08
N ARG A 46 -4.42 -1.65 4.71
CA ARG A 46 -5.38 -2.76 4.68
C ARG A 46 -5.11 -3.58 3.43
N ARG A 47 -5.26 -4.90 3.53
CA ARG A 47 -5.12 -5.77 2.37
C ARG A 47 -6.04 -5.35 1.22
N SER A 48 -7.30 -5.04 1.54
CA SER A 48 -8.29 -4.57 0.57
C SER A 48 -7.90 -3.25 -0.11
N ASP A 49 -7.21 -2.34 0.60
CA ASP A 49 -6.74 -1.07 0.02
C ASP A 49 -5.57 -1.31 -0.95
N LEU A 50 -4.72 -2.30 -0.65
CA LEU A 50 -3.63 -2.71 -1.54
C LEU A 50 -4.18 -3.42 -2.78
N ASP A 51 -5.13 -4.34 -2.62
CA ASP A 51 -5.76 -5.04 -3.75
C ASP A 51 -6.53 -4.07 -4.65
N ALA A 52 -7.27 -3.11 -4.08
CA ALA A 52 -7.92 -2.04 -4.86
C ALA A 52 -6.93 -1.15 -5.60
N TRP A 53 -5.75 -0.92 -5.01
CA TRP A 53 -4.68 -0.19 -5.68
C TRP A 53 -4.10 -1.00 -6.87
N TRP A 54 -3.88 -2.31 -6.71
CA TRP A 54 -3.48 -3.19 -7.82
C TRP A 54 -4.47 -3.13 -8.98
N ALA A 55 -5.77 -3.24 -8.69
CA ALA A 55 -6.82 -3.12 -9.71
C ALA A 55 -6.78 -1.76 -10.45
N SER A 56 -6.48 -0.66 -9.73
CA SER A 56 -6.33 0.66 -10.35
C SER A 56 -5.10 0.79 -11.26
N MET A 57 -4.05 0.00 -11.01
CA MET A 57 -2.85 -0.02 -11.83
C MET A 57 -3.03 -0.88 -13.09
N GLU A 58 -3.81 -1.96 -13.01
CA GLU A 58 -4.21 -2.76 -14.19
C GLU A 58 -4.96 -1.90 -15.22
N GLU A 59 -5.78 -0.96 -14.76
CA GLU A 59 -6.55 -0.05 -15.64
C GLU A 59 -5.69 1.05 -16.29
N THR A 60 -4.50 1.36 -15.72
CA THR A 60 -3.57 2.36 -16.26
C THR A 60 -2.55 1.76 -17.24
N ALA A 61 -2.57 0.44 -17.46
CA ALA A 61 -1.68 -0.26 -18.39
C ALA A 61 -2.26 -0.45 -19.80
N ALA A 62 -3.23 0.39 -20.19
CA ALA A 62 -3.80 0.46 -21.54
C ALA A 62 -3.07 1.48 -22.43
#